data_AF-A0A658BHN0-F1
#
_entry.id   AF-A0A658BHN0-F1
#
_cell.length_a   1.000
_cell.length_b   1.000
_cell.length_c   1.000
_cell.angle_alpha   90.00
_cell.angle_beta   90.00
_cell.angle_gamma   90.00
#
_symmetry.space_group_name_H-M   'P 1'
#
loop_
_entity.id
_entity.type
_entity.pdbx_description
1 polymer ?
#
loop_
_entity_poly.entity_id
_entity_poly.type
_entity_poly.pdbx_seq_one_letter_code
_entity_poly.pdbx_strand_id
1 'polypeptide(L)' 'MTKKSFPLSKVYGLLEPGPVVMLTTAGDGRPNIMTQSWHTMIEFEPPLVGCVISNRNHSFGLLLTSKECVINIP' A
#
# COMPACT_ATOMS: atom_id res chain seq x y z
N MET A 1 -0.10 5.97 -18.21
CA MET A 1 -1.58 5.97 -18.22
C MET A 1 -2.05 6.86 -17.08
N THR A 2 -3.04 7.75 -17.29
CA THR A 2 -3.51 8.66 -16.22
C THR A 2 -4.33 7.88 -15.20
N LYS A 3 -3.99 8.02 -13.90
CA LYS A 3 -4.78 7.42 -12.81
C LYS A 3 -6.20 8.02 -12.84
N LYS A 4 -7.21 7.16 -12.75
CA LYS A 4 -8.62 7.55 -12.66
C LYS A 4 -9.11 7.30 -11.24
N SER A 5 -9.97 8.19 -10.74
CA SER A 5 -10.63 7.97 -9.45
C SER A 5 -11.46 6.69 -9.52
N PHE A 6 -11.40 5.89 -8.46
CA PHE A 6 -12.12 4.63 -8.33
C PHE A 6 -12.83 4.61 -6.97
N PRO A 7 -14.08 4.14 -6.90
CA PRO A 7 -14.82 4.13 -5.63
C PRO A 7 -14.12 3.30 -4.55
N LEU A 8 -13.92 3.87 -3.37
CA LEU A 8 -13.25 3.20 -2.25
C LEU A 8 -13.93 1.88 -1.86
N SER A 9 -15.27 1.84 -1.84
CA SER A 9 -16.06 0.64 -1.55
C SER A 9 -15.92 -0.49 -2.59
N LYS A 10 -15.22 -0.24 -3.71
CA LYS A 10 -14.95 -1.26 -4.75
C LYS A 10 -13.49 -1.69 -4.81
N VAL A 11 -12.59 -1.07 -4.03
CA VAL A 11 -11.14 -1.33 -4.08
C VAL A 11 -10.80 -2.79 -3.76
N TYR A 12 -11.61 -3.46 -2.94
CA TYR A 12 -11.43 -4.88 -2.59
C TYR A 12 -11.26 -5.77 -3.83
N GLY A 13 -12.02 -5.52 -4.90
CA GLY A 13 -11.94 -6.31 -6.14
C GLY A 13 -10.58 -6.20 -6.86
N LEU A 14 -9.76 -5.21 -6.51
CA LEU A 14 -8.40 -5.06 -7.02
C LEU A 14 -7.34 -5.73 -6.13
N LEU A 15 -7.58 -5.84 -4.82
CA LEU A 15 -6.58 -6.28 -3.83
C LEU A 15 -6.83 -7.68 -3.26
N GLU A 16 -8.08 -8.11 -3.16
CA GLU A 16 -8.49 -9.42 -2.63
C GLU A 16 -7.90 -10.61 -3.40
N PRO A 17 -7.69 -10.57 -4.73
CA PRO A 17 -6.98 -11.64 -5.45
C PRO A 17 -5.51 -11.82 -5.03
N GLY A 18 -4.97 -10.95 -4.17
CA GLY A 18 -3.60 -11.00 -3.67
C GLY A 18 -2.53 -10.69 -4.73
N PRO A 19 -2.67 -9.65 -5.56
CA PRO A 19 -1.61 -9.30 -6.50
C PRO A 19 -0.34 -8.89 -5.75
N VAL A 20 0.82 -9.12 -6.37
CA VAL A 20 2.05 -8.45 -5.93
C VAL A 20 1.92 -6.98 -6.25
N VAL A 21 2.09 -6.13 -5.24
CA VAL A 21 1.93 -4.68 -5.36
C VAL A 21 3.24 -3.96 -5.08
N MET A 22 3.30 -2.70 -5.49
CA MET A 22 4.35 -1.77 -5.11
C MET A 22 3.87 -0.88 -3.96
N LEU A 23 4.53 -0.96 -2.82
CA LEU A 23 4.31 -0.09 -1.68
C LEU A 23 5.27 1.11 -1.77
N THR A 24 4.71 2.31 -1.89
CA THR A 24 5.49 3.56 -1.90
C THR A 24 5.32 4.31 -0.59
N THR A 25 6.44 4.80 -0.06
CA THR A 25 6.53 5.59 1.18
C THR A 25 7.37 6.84 0.90
N ALA A 26 7.22 7.90 1.68
CA ALA A 26 8.05 9.08 1.55
C ALA A 26 8.45 9.63 2.93
N GLY A 27 9.67 10.17 3.03
CA GLY A 27 10.16 10.92 4.18
C GLY A 27 11.39 11.72 3.79
N ASP A 28 11.67 12.81 4.52
CA ASP A 28 12.80 13.72 4.28
C ASP A 28 12.92 14.17 2.80
N GLY A 29 11.77 14.40 2.16
CA GLY A 29 11.69 14.83 0.75
C GLY A 29 12.09 13.77 -0.27
N ARG A 30 12.28 12.50 0.14
CA ARG A 30 12.68 11.40 -0.75
C ARG A 30 11.62 10.29 -0.78
N PRO A 31 11.10 9.93 -1.96
CA PRO A 31 10.24 8.76 -2.11
C PRO A 31 11.05 7.46 -2.09
N ASN A 32 10.44 6.39 -1.58
CA ASN A 32 10.92 5.01 -1.65
C ASN A 32 9.83 4.10 -2.21
N ILE A 33 10.22 3.02 -2.87
CA ILE A 33 9.32 1.98 -3.38
C ILE A 33 9.86 0.60 -3.03
N MET A 34 8.98 -0.32 -2.66
CA MET A 34 9.31 -1.74 -2.49
C MET A 34 8.20 -2.64 -3.05
N THR A 35 8.56 -3.86 -3.46
CA THR A 35 7.58 -4.89 -3.81
C THR A 35 7.02 -5.52 -2.54
N GLN A 36 5.70 -5.75 -2.49
CA GLN A 36 5.02 -6.30 -1.33
C GLN A 36 3.96 -7.31 -1.77
N SER A 37 4.14 -8.57 -1.38
CA SER A 37 3.17 -9.65 -1.62
C SER A 37 2.32 -9.99 -0.41
N TRP A 38 2.73 -9.57 0.80
CA TRP A 38 2.05 -9.91 2.05
C TRP A 38 1.12 -8.78 2.48
N HIS A 39 -0.04 -8.73 1.84
CA HIS A 39 -1.16 -7.88 2.22
C HIS A 39 -2.47 -8.66 2.17
N THR A 40 -3.49 -8.15 2.86
CA THR A 40 -4.86 -8.68 2.80
C THR A 40 -5.87 -7.56 3.00
N MET A 41 -7.05 -7.70 2.39
CA MET A 41 -8.22 -6.93 2.79
C MET A 41 -8.63 -7.34 4.23
N ILE A 42 -9.05 -6.36 5.04
CA ILE A 42 -9.54 -6.55 6.42
C ILE A 42 -11.00 -6.13 6.55
N GLU A 43 -11.38 -5.01 5.91
CA GLU A 43 -12.75 -4.47 5.90
C GLU A 43 -13.03 -3.92 4.50
N PHE A 44 -14.28 -4.00 4.05
CA PHE A 44 -14.71 -3.51 2.75
C PHE A 44 -15.14 -2.04 2.78
N GLU A 45 -15.88 -1.62 3.81
CA GLU A 45 -16.38 -0.24 3.92
C GLU A 45 -16.47 0.23 5.39
N PRO A 46 -15.62 1.18 5.83
CA PRO A 46 -14.52 1.80 5.09
C PRO A 46 -13.38 0.80 4.81
N PRO A 47 -12.74 0.85 3.63
CA PRO A 47 -11.77 -0.18 3.26
C PRO A 47 -10.54 -0.16 4.17
N LEU A 48 -10.21 -1.32 4.75
CA LEU A 48 -8.99 -1.55 5.52
C LEU A 48 -8.12 -2.61 4.85
N VAL A 49 -6.82 -2.35 4.80
CA VAL A 49 -5.80 -3.25 4.26
C VAL A 49 -4.75 -3.49 5.33
N GLY A 50 -4.45 -4.77 5.58
CA GLY A 50 -3.32 -5.18 6.41
C GLY A 50 -2.10 -5.41 5.54
N CYS A 51 -0.95 -4.86 5.94
CA CYS A 51 0.33 -5.08 5.29
C CYS A 51 1.35 -5.61 6.30
N VAL A 52 2.11 -6.64 5.93
CA VAL A 52 3.24 -7.12 6.74
C VAL A 52 4.52 -6.49 6.21
N ILE A 53 5.19 -5.69 7.06
CA ILE A 53 6.38 -4.92 6.69
C ILE A 53 7.47 -5.20 7.72
N SER A 54 8.58 -5.76 7.28
CA SER A 54 9.72 -6.10 8.14
C SER A 54 10.49 -4.84 8.52
N ASN A 55 10.99 -4.77 9.76
CA ASN A 55 11.86 -3.69 10.22
C ASN A 55 13.19 -3.58 9.44
N ARG A 56 13.55 -4.61 8.67
CA ARG A 56 14.67 -4.60 7.72
C ARG A 56 14.39 -3.86 6.41
N ASN A 57 13.13 -3.46 6.15
CA ASN A 57 12.79 -2.68 4.95
C ASN A 57 13.00 -1.19 5.21
N HIS A 58 13.56 -0.46 4.24
CA HIS A 58 13.72 0.99 4.33
C HIS A 58 12.38 1.71 4.58
N SER A 59 11.31 1.24 3.93
CA SER A 59 9.94 1.74 4.13
C SER A 59 9.43 1.61 5.57
N PHE A 60 9.96 0.72 6.41
CA PHE A 60 9.49 0.56 7.78
C PHE A 60 9.73 1.82 8.61
N GLY A 61 10.95 2.36 8.57
CA GLY A 61 11.28 3.60 9.29
C GLY A 61 10.45 4.78 8.78
N LEU A 62 10.27 4.88 7.46
CA LEU A 62 9.46 5.92 6.84
C LEU A 62 7.99 5.83 7.23
N LEU A 63 7.43 4.63 7.33
CA LEU A 63 6.05 4.41 7.79
C LEU A 63 5.86 4.75 9.27
N LEU A 64 6.86 4.48 10.11
CA LEU A 64 6.78 4.84 11.52
C LEU A 64 6.69 6.35 11.73
N THR A 65 7.38 7.15 10.91
CA THR A 65 7.40 8.62 11.01
C THR A 65 6.24 9.26 10.26
N SER A 66 6.01 8.90 9.00
CA SER A 66 5.00 9.53 8.13
C SER A 66 3.57 9.04 8.38
N LYS A 67 3.39 7.79 8.83
CA LYS A 67 2.10 7.09 8.92
C LYS A 67 1.35 6.98 7.59
N GLU A 68 2.02 7.16 6.47
CA GLU A 68 1.40 7.22 5.14
C GLU A 68 2.11 6.32 4.13
N CYS A 69 1.34 5.75 3.21
CA CYS A 69 1.86 5.04 2.05
C CYS A 69 0.83 5.02 0.92
N VAL A 70 1.28 4.56 -0.26
CA VAL A 70 0.40 4.27 -1.39
C VAL A 70 0.70 2.86 -1.90
N ILE A 71 -0.36 2.09 -2.16
CA ILE A 71 -0.29 0.78 -2.83
C ILE A 71 -0.56 0.99 -4.32
N ASN A 72 0.36 0.55 -5.18
CA ASN A 72 0.20 0.58 -6.63
C ASN A 72 0.20 -0.86 -7.16
N ILE A 73 -0.74 -1.18 -8.04
CA ILE A 73 -0.80 -2.45 -8.75
C ILE A 73 0.00 -2.28 -10.06
N PRO A 74 1.03 -3.12 -10.31
CA PRO A 74 1.87 -3.01 -11.51
C PRO A 74 1.12 -3.36 -12.80
#